data_AF-A0A0D3CVL6-F1
#
_entry.id   AF-A0A0D3CVL6-F1
#
_cell.length_a   1.000
_cell.length_b   1.000
_cell.length_c   1.000
_cell.angle_alpha   90.00
_cell.angle_beta   90.00
_cell.angle_gamma   90.00
#
_symmetry.space_group_name_H-M   'P 1'
#
loop_
_entity.id
_entity.type
_entity.pdbx_description
1 polymer ?
#
loop_
_entity_poly.entity_id
_entity_poly.type
_entity_poly.pdbx_seq_one_letter_code
_entity_poly.pdbx_strand_id
1 'polypeptide(L)'
;SSNRRPGVRHSTFESLRLGRRSQSTASGFLRFWDSLNFKKDIEFVGITVLFLDEKVNFMTHGFTPVGCANYYMSSLKAGSIVKVDRFEVARCGWANPFYPGL
;
A
#
# COMPACT_ATOMS: atom_id res chain seq x y z
N SER A 1 11.76 -1.64 25.79
CA SER A 1 10.58 -0.91 26.30
C SER A 1 9.70 -0.54 25.12
N SER A 2 8.52 -1.13 24.98
CA SER A 2 7.64 -0.88 23.82
C SER A 2 6.83 0.38 24.04
N ASN A 3 6.92 1.36 23.12
CA ASN A 3 6.08 2.56 23.06
C ASN A 3 4.64 2.23 22.63
N ARG A 4 3.94 1.36 23.37
CA ARG A 4 2.52 1.04 23.10
C ARG A 4 1.66 2.17 23.65
N ARG A 5 1.10 2.99 22.75
CA ARG A 5 -0.01 3.88 23.06
C ARG A 5 -1.25 3.03 23.40
N PRO A 6 -1.80 3.11 24.62
CA PRO A 6 -3.00 2.37 24.99
C PRO A 6 -4.21 3.01 24.32
N GLY A 7 -4.72 2.38 23.26
CA GLY A 7 -5.90 2.89 22.53
C GLY A 7 -6.03 2.44 21.08
N VAL A 8 -4.95 1.94 20.47
CA VAL A 8 -5.02 1.35 19.13
C VAL A 8 -5.57 -0.07 19.26
N ARG A 9 -6.90 -0.20 19.17
CA ARG A 9 -7.58 -1.50 19.12
C ARG A 9 -6.99 -2.34 17.98
N HIS A 10 -6.65 -3.58 18.32
CA HIS A 10 -5.87 -4.48 17.48
C HIS A 10 -6.58 -4.76 16.15
N SER A 11 -6.13 -4.07 15.09
CA SER A 11 -6.55 -4.34 13.72
C SER A 11 -5.59 -3.62 12.76
N THR A 12 -4.66 -4.36 12.16
CA THR A 12 -3.67 -3.87 11.17
C THR A 12 -4.20 -4.17 9.77
N PHE A 13 -3.83 -5.29 9.13
CA PHE A 13 -4.41 -5.69 7.83
C PHE A 13 -5.66 -6.57 7.91
N GLU A 14 -5.82 -7.39 8.96
CA GLU A 14 -7.00 -8.27 9.11
C GLU A 14 -8.34 -7.52 9.11
N SER A 15 -8.33 -6.24 9.49
CA SER A 15 -9.53 -5.41 9.51
C SER A 15 -9.90 -4.78 8.17
N LEU A 16 -9.04 -4.92 7.16
CA LEU A 16 -9.27 -4.35 5.85
C LEU A 16 -10.43 -5.06 5.16
N ARG A 17 -11.35 -4.26 4.61
CA ARG A 17 -12.58 -4.72 3.97
C ARG A 17 -12.58 -4.35 2.50
N LEU A 18 -13.04 -5.25 1.65
CA LEU A 18 -13.21 -4.98 0.22
C LEU A 18 -14.29 -3.91 -0.03
N GLY A 19 -14.14 -3.14 -1.10
CA GLY A 19 -15.14 -2.17 -1.56
C GLY A 19 -15.33 -0.94 -0.66
N ARG A 20 -14.42 -0.69 0.29
CA ARG A 20 -14.49 0.47 1.20
C ARG A 20 -13.32 1.42 0.95
N ARG A 21 -13.64 2.64 0.49
CA ARG A 21 -12.65 3.67 0.07
C ARG A 21 -12.04 4.51 1.19
N SER A 22 -12.64 4.51 2.39
CA SER A 22 -12.21 5.37 3.50
C SER A 22 -11.60 4.55 4.64
N GLN A 23 -10.66 3.68 4.30
CA GLN A 23 -9.96 2.85 5.28
C GLN A 23 -8.63 3.47 5.68
N SER A 24 -8.18 3.12 6.88
CA SER A 24 -6.91 3.56 7.43
C SER A 24 -6.23 2.44 8.19
N THR A 25 -4.91 2.38 8.09
CA THR A 25 -4.11 1.41 8.83
C THR A 25 -2.70 1.95 9.08
N ALA A 26 -2.04 1.41 10.10
CA ALA A 26 -0.62 1.63 10.32
C ALA A 26 0.13 0.41 9.80
N SER A 27 1.18 0.64 9.03
CA SER A 27 1.96 -0.42 8.39
C SER A 27 3.44 -0.06 8.34
N GLY A 28 4.30 -1.06 8.51
CA GLY A 28 5.72 -0.93 8.20
C GLY A 28 5.90 -0.73 6.70
N PHE A 29 6.66 0.27 6.27
CA PHE A 29 7.00 0.49 4.89
C PHE A 29 8.35 -0.17 4.56
N LEU A 30 8.36 -1.08 3.60
CA LEU A 30 9.56 -1.83 3.23
C LEU A 30 10.30 -1.17 2.07
N ARG A 31 9.63 -1.03 0.92
CA ARG A 31 10.20 -0.51 -0.33
C ARG A 31 9.10 -0.13 -1.31
N PHE A 32 9.48 0.59 -2.35
CA PHE A 32 8.65 0.84 -3.52
C PHE A 32 9.46 0.59 -4.81
N TRP A 33 8.76 0.53 -5.93
CA TRP A 33 9.36 0.51 -7.26
C TRP A 33 8.40 1.12 -8.29
N ASP A 34 8.96 1.56 -9.41
CA ASP A 34 8.19 2.12 -10.51
C ASP A 34 7.38 1.02 -11.18
N SER A 35 6.11 1.31 -11.42
CA SER A 35 5.18 0.48 -12.16
C SER A 35 5.11 1.03 -13.59
N LEU A 36 5.46 0.18 -14.55
CA LEU A 36 5.52 0.53 -15.95
C LEU A 36 4.48 -0.29 -16.73
N ASN A 37 3.85 0.34 -17.69
CA ASN A 37 2.94 -0.30 -18.62
C ASN A 37 3.71 -0.77 -19.85
N PHE A 38 3.83 -2.08 -20.02
CA PHE A 38 4.59 -2.74 -21.11
C PHE A 38 3.99 -2.59 -22.51
N LYS A 39 3.00 -1.70 -22.71
CA LYS A 39 2.66 -1.22 -24.05
C LYS A 39 3.87 -0.58 -24.71
N LYS A 40 3.75 -0.31 -26.01
CA LYS A 40 4.82 0.05 -26.96
C LYS A 40 5.83 1.10 -26.48
N ASP A 41 5.46 1.92 -25.50
CA ASP A 41 6.24 3.07 -25.02
C ASP A 41 6.75 2.95 -23.57
N ILE A 42 6.53 1.83 -22.87
CA ILE A 42 6.93 1.61 -21.45
C ILE A 42 6.55 2.82 -20.59
N GLU A 43 5.24 3.05 -20.46
CA GLU A 43 4.71 4.25 -19.80
C GLU A 43 4.76 4.10 -18.27
N PHE A 44 5.25 5.13 -17.57
CA PHE A 44 5.17 5.18 -16.10
C PHE A 44 3.72 5.34 -15.65
N VAL A 45 3.17 4.29 -15.02
CA VAL A 45 1.77 4.28 -14.56
C VAL A 45 1.63 4.58 -13.07
N GLY A 46 2.72 4.56 -12.31
CA GLY A 46 2.71 4.88 -10.89
C GLY A 46 3.78 4.12 -10.11
N ILE A 47 3.61 4.05 -8.80
CA ILE A 47 4.51 3.31 -7.91
C ILE A 47 3.76 2.15 -7.27
N THR A 48 4.43 1.01 -7.18
CA THR A 48 4.00 -0.09 -6.31
C THR A 48 4.74 0.05 -4.99
N VAL A 49 4.02 -0.06 -3.89
CA VAL A 49 4.53 0.06 -2.53
C VAL A 49 4.35 -1.26 -1.79
N LEU A 50 5.36 -1.67 -1.02
CA LEU A 50 5.32 -2.87 -0.20
C LEU A 50 5.19 -2.50 1.27
N PHE A 51 4.11 -2.99 1.89
CA PHE A 51 3.81 -2.77 3.30
C PHE A 51 3.86 -4.08 4.10
N LEU A 52 4.36 -4.00 5.33
CA LEU A 52 4.43 -5.08 6.30
C LEU A 52 3.47 -4.82 7.45
N ASP A 53 2.72 -5.84 7.81
CA ASP A 53 2.02 -5.92 9.08
C ASP A 53 2.91 -6.61 10.11
N GLU A 54 3.52 -5.83 11.00
CA GLU A 54 4.43 -6.36 12.02
C GLU A 54 3.74 -7.29 13.03
N LYS A 55 2.40 -7.21 13.18
CA LYS A 55 1.69 -8.02 14.17
C LYS A 55 1.41 -9.44 13.67
N VAL A 56 1.03 -9.58 12.41
CA VAL A 56 0.71 -10.89 11.81
C VAL A 56 1.75 -11.36 10.80
N ASN A 57 2.85 -10.62 10.64
CA ASN A 57 3.92 -10.89 9.68
C ASN A 57 3.38 -11.09 8.24
N PHE A 58 2.37 -10.29 7.87
CA PHE A 58 1.72 -10.37 6.58
C PHE A 58 2.15 -9.21 5.68
N MET A 59 2.38 -9.49 4.41
CA MET A 59 2.87 -8.52 3.44
C MET A 59 1.76 -8.18 2.45
N THR A 60 1.58 -6.89 2.17
CA THR A 60 0.61 -6.42 1.17
C THR A 60 1.23 -5.39 0.23
N HIS A 61 0.66 -5.31 -0.97
CA HIS A 61 1.05 -4.36 -1.99
C HIS A 61 0.04 -3.21 -2.05
N GLY A 62 0.53 -1.98 -2.01
CA GLY A 62 -0.22 -0.79 -2.38
C GLY A 62 0.14 -0.35 -3.80
N PHE A 63 -0.80 0.30 -4.48
CA PHE A 63 -0.55 0.94 -5.76
C PHE A 63 -0.94 2.40 -5.67
N THR A 64 -0.06 3.28 -6.13
CA THR A 64 -0.31 4.72 -6.22
C THR A 64 -0.14 5.13 -7.68
N PRO A 65 -1.19 5.62 -8.35
CA PRO A 65 -1.11 6.01 -9.76
C PRO A 65 -0.18 7.21 -9.96
N VAL A 66 0.33 7.38 -11.19
CA VAL A 66 1.27 8.44 -11.58
C VAL A 66 0.86 9.84 -11.10
N GLY A 67 -0.43 10.19 -11.16
CA GLY A 67 -0.94 11.49 -10.71
C GLY A 67 -0.78 11.75 -9.20
N CYS A 68 -0.53 10.71 -8.40
CA CYS A 68 -0.34 10.80 -6.96
C CYS A 68 1.07 10.41 -6.51
N ALA A 69 1.85 9.73 -7.36
CA ALA A 69 3.15 9.15 -6.99
C ALA A 69 4.11 10.18 -6.38
N ASN A 70 4.24 11.36 -7.00
CA ASN A 70 5.16 12.42 -6.56
C ASN A 70 4.85 12.95 -5.15
N TYR A 71 3.58 12.98 -4.75
CA TYR A 71 3.18 13.43 -3.41
C TYR A 71 3.62 12.45 -2.33
N TYR A 72 3.57 11.14 -2.63
CA TYR A 72 3.86 10.10 -1.65
C TYR A 72 5.35 9.71 -1.63
N MET A 73 6.05 9.69 -2.76
CA MET A 73 7.46 9.27 -2.83
C MET A 73 8.37 10.01 -1.84
N SER A 74 8.20 11.33 -1.70
CA SER A 74 9.02 12.15 -0.79
C SER A 74 8.80 11.82 0.70
N SER A 75 7.65 11.24 1.04
CA SER A 75 7.26 10.92 2.41
C SER A 75 7.59 9.48 2.84
N LEU A 76 7.94 8.62 1.90
CA LEU A 76 8.12 7.19 2.14
C LEU A 76 9.58 6.84 2.42
N LYS A 77 9.90 6.52 3.68
CA LYS A 77 11.25 6.12 4.11
C LYS A 77 11.27 4.65 4.53
N ALA A 78 12.12 3.83 3.91
CA ALA A 78 12.25 2.40 4.21
C ALA A 78 12.49 2.14 5.70
N GLY A 79 11.83 1.13 6.26
CA GLY A 79 11.92 0.77 7.68
C GLY A 79 11.13 1.67 8.62
N SER A 80 10.32 2.61 8.11
CA SER A 80 9.42 3.42 8.94
C SER A 80 8.04 2.79 9.06
N ILE A 81 7.36 3.03 10.19
CA ILE A 81 5.93 2.74 10.34
C ILE A 81 5.16 3.96 9.83
N VAL A 82 4.35 3.77 8.79
CA VAL A 82 3.55 4.82 8.18
C VAL A 82 2.06 4.56 8.40
N LYS A 83 1.30 5.65 8.54
CA LYS A 83 -0.16 5.60 8.50
C LYS A 83 -0.60 5.77 7.05
N VAL A 84 -1.36 4.81 6.54
CA VAL A 84 -1.97 4.88 5.21
C VAL A 84 -3.46 5.14 5.41
N ASP A 85 -3.99 6.17 4.75
CA ASP A 85 -5.37 6.63 4.89
C ASP A 85 -6.05 6.74 3.51
N ARG A 86 -7.39 6.58 3.47
CA ARG A 86 -8.26 6.80 2.29
C ARG A 86 -7.87 5.97 1.07
N PHE A 87 -7.65 4.68 1.28
CA PHE A 87 -7.37 3.72 0.21
C PHE A 87 -8.50 2.71 0.02
N GLU A 88 -8.50 2.10 -1.16
CA GLU A 88 -9.38 1.00 -1.54
C GLU A 88 -8.62 -0.34 -1.39
N VAL A 89 -9.33 -1.40 -0.99
CA VAL A 89 -8.77 -2.74 -0.84
C VAL A 89 -9.39 -3.64 -1.91
N ALA A 90 -8.53 -4.27 -2.69
CA ALA A 90 -8.90 -5.26 -3.69
C ALA A 90 -8.24 -6.61 -3.35
N ARG A 91 -8.88 -7.72 -3.75
CA ARG A 91 -8.23 -9.03 -3.72
C ARG A 91 -7.24 -9.11 -4.88
N CYS A 92 -6.07 -9.70 -4.64
CA CYS A 92 -5.20 -10.11 -5.73
C CYS A 92 -5.91 -11.19 -6.57
N GLY A 93 -6.00 -10.96 -7.88
CA GLY A 93 -6.63 -11.84 -8.85
C GLY A 93 -6.45 -11.26 -10.26
N TRP A 94 -6.65 -12.10 -11.28
CA TRP A 94 -6.36 -11.80 -12.69
C TRP A 94 -7.06 -10.53 -13.24
N ALA A 95 -8.16 -10.09 -12.59
CA ALA A 95 -8.97 -8.95 -13.02
C ALA A 95 -8.82 -7.74 -12.08
N ASN A 96 -7.63 -7.47 -11.53
CA ASN A 96 -7.42 -6.21 -10.82
C ASN A 96 -7.45 -5.04 -11.84
N PRO A 97 -8.42 -4.12 -11.78
CA PRO A 97 -8.52 -3.02 -12.75
C PRO A 97 -7.32 -2.06 -12.68
N PHE A 98 -6.53 -2.11 -11.60
CA PHE A 98 -5.31 -1.33 -11.43
C PHE A 98 -4.05 -2.05 -11.95
N TYR A 99 -4.15 -3.32 -12.36
CA TYR A 99 -3.07 -4.12 -12.94
C TYR A 99 -3.57 -5.01 -14.11
N PRO A 100 -3.89 -4.42 -15.27
CA PRO A 100 -4.24 -5.21 -16.45
C PRO A 100 -2.96 -5.74 -17.11
N GLY A 101 -2.57 -7.00 -16.85
CA GLY A 101 -1.50 -7.63 -17.64
C GLY A 101 -0.54 -8.61 -16.96
N LEU A 102 -0.90 -9.23 -15.83
CA LEU A 102 -0.35 -10.53 -15.46
C LEU A 102 -1.32 -11.63 -15.88
#